data_AF-R5DLC2-F1
#
_entry.id   AF-R5DLC2-F1
#
_cell.length_a   1.000
_cell.length_b   1.000
_cell.length_c   1.000
_cell.angle_alpha   90.00
_cell.angle_beta   90.00
_cell.angle_gamma   90.00
#
_symmetry.space_group_name_H-M   'P 1'
#
loop_
_entity.id
_entity.type
_entity.pdbx_description
1 polymer ?
#
loop_
_entity_poly.entity_id
_entity_poly.type
_entity_poly.pdbx_seq_one_letter_code
_entity_poly.pdbx_strand_id
1 'polypeptide(L)'
;MSFLQDAGYQVIVYFYNPNIYPDNEYQKRLEAERTLCKHFGCELVEADYCPNEFYEVTIGLENEPERGKRCDKCFELRLKKAAEFAKSRGIEKFTTSIVISPHKNFQKLSEIGEKIAQDEGLNFLAIDFKKKDGFLKTNKISRELELYRQNYCGCKFSLR
;
A
#
# COMPACT_ATOMS: atom_id res chain seq x y z
N MET A 1 10.06 15.96 -6.43
CA MET A 1 10.38 15.58 -5.04
C MET A 1 9.13 14.98 -4.40
N SER A 2 9.27 13.93 -3.57
CA SER A 2 8.12 13.23 -2.98
C SER A 2 7.68 13.89 -1.67
N PHE A 3 6.38 13.81 -1.33
CA PHE A 3 5.80 14.50 -0.16
C PHE A 3 6.52 14.18 1.16
N LEU A 4 6.92 12.92 1.36
CA LEU A 4 7.59 12.49 2.59
C LEU A 4 9.04 12.98 2.64
N GLN A 5 9.77 12.92 1.53
CA GLN A 5 11.12 13.47 1.45
C GLN A 5 11.11 14.99 1.64
N ASP A 6 10.13 15.70 1.07
CA ASP A 6 9.92 17.15 1.27
C ASP A 6 9.66 17.50 2.75
N ALA A 7 9.03 16.58 3.49
CA ALA A 7 8.79 16.72 4.92
C ALA A 7 9.99 16.29 5.79
N GLY A 8 11.14 15.95 5.18
CA GLY A 8 12.39 15.61 5.88
C GLY A 8 12.53 14.13 6.25
N TYR A 9 11.67 13.24 5.75
CA TYR A 9 11.80 11.81 6.01
C TYR A 9 12.78 11.14 5.04
N GLN A 10 13.62 10.25 5.57
CA GLN A 10 14.25 9.19 4.77
C GLN A 10 13.22 8.09 4.54
N VAL A 11 13.00 7.71 3.28
CA VAL A 11 11.91 6.80 2.89
C VAL A 11 12.48 5.49 2.37
N ILE A 12 11.95 4.39 2.90
CA ILE A 12 12.09 3.04 2.35
C ILE A 12 10.68 2.59 1.94
N VAL A 13 10.55 2.06 0.72
CA VAL A 13 9.30 1.50 0.22
C VAL A 13 9.33 -0.01 0.43
N TYR A 14 8.33 -0.53 1.13
CA TYR A 14 8.13 -1.97 1.31
C TYR A 14 6.94 -2.43 0.44
N PHE A 15 7.22 -3.18 -0.61
CA PHE A 15 6.22 -3.65 -1.55
C PHE A 15 5.72 -5.04 -1.17
N TYR A 16 4.63 -5.07 -0.39
CA TYR A 16 3.94 -6.29 0.02
C TYR A 16 2.45 -6.24 -0.37
N ASN A 17 2.11 -6.99 -1.40
CA ASN A 17 0.79 -6.97 -2.05
C ASN A 17 0.32 -8.39 -2.44
N PRO A 18 0.15 -9.31 -1.48
CA PRO A 18 -0.25 -10.70 -1.75
C PRO A 18 -1.63 -10.79 -2.41
N ASN A 19 -2.45 -9.75 -2.28
CA ASN A 19 -3.79 -9.72 -2.83
C ASN A 19 -3.84 -9.49 -4.35
N ILE A 20 -2.74 -9.07 -4.99
CA ILE A 20 -2.75 -8.77 -6.43
C ILE A 20 -2.87 -10.09 -7.20
N TYR A 21 -3.76 -10.13 -8.18
CA TYR A 21 -4.01 -11.28 -9.03
C TYR A 21 -4.55 -10.76 -10.38
N PRO A 22 -4.12 -11.32 -11.52
CA PRO A 22 -3.19 -12.46 -11.66
C PRO A 22 -1.72 -12.03 -11.48
N ASP A 23 -0.79 -12.99 -11.53
CA ASP A 23 0.66 -12.74 -11.39
C ASP A 23 1.18 -11.61 -12.33
N ASN A 24 0.72 -11.58 -13.58
CA ASN A 24 1.10 -10.53 -14.53
C ASN A 24 0.76 -9.12 -14.01
N GLU A 25 -0.36 -8.96 -13.29
CA GLU A 25 -0.72 -7.69 -12.65
C GLU A 25 0.28 -7.33 -11.55
N TYR A 26 0.68 -8.31 -10.73
CA TYR A 26 1.66 -8.10 -9.67
C TYR A 26 2.98 -7.59 -10.26
N GLN A 27 3.48 -8.25 -11.31
CA GLN A 27 4.72 -7.86 -11.99
C GLN A 27 4.64 -6.44 -12.58
N LYS A 28 3.52 -6.07 -13.21
CA LYS A 28 3.31 -4.71 -13.74
C LYS A 28 3.34 -3.65 -12.65
N ARG A 29 2.69 -3.91 -11.51
CA ARG A 29 2.68 -2.96 -10.38
C ARG A 29 4.03 -2.86 -9.70
N LEU A 30 4.75 -3.99 -9.57
CA LEU A 30 6.09 -4.02 -9.03
C LEU A 30 7.07 -3.25 -9.91
N GLU A 31 7.00 -3.40 -11.23
CA GLU A 31 7.86 -2.66 -12.16
C GLU A 31 7.59 -1.14 -12.14
N ALA A 32 6.33 -0.75 -12.01
CA ALA A 32 5.98 0.65 -11.79
C ALA A 32 6.56 1.21 -10.49
N GLU A 33 6.54 0.42 -9.40
CA GLU A 33 7.14 0.81 -8.12
C GLU A 33 8.67 0.89 -8.21
N ARG A 34 9.34 -0.04 -8.89
CA ARG A 34 10.79 0.01 -9.17
C ARG A 34 11.17 1.30 -9.90
N THR A 35 10.42 1.63 -10.95
CA THR A 35 10.62 2.87 -11.73
C THR A 35 10.44 4.11 -10.86
N LEU A 36 9.39 4.12 -10.03
CA LEU A 36 9.10 5.23 -9.12
C LEU A 36 10.19 5.41 -8.05
N CYS A 37 10.63 4.31 -7.42
CA CYS A 37 11.66 4.34 -6.39
C CYS A 37 13.01 4.79 -6.96
N LYS A 38 13.36 4.31 -8.16
CA LYS A 38 14.56 4.77 -8.88
C LYS A 38 14.50 6.26 -9.18
N HIS A 39 13.34 6.78 -9.60
CA HIS A 39 13.17 8.21 -9.89
C HIS A 39 13.35 9.09 -8.63
N PHE A 40 12.83 8.66 -7.49
CA PHE A 40 12.94 9.39 -6.23
C PHE A 40 14.20 9.07 -5.40
N GLY A 41 15.03 8.12 -5.85
CA GLY A 41 16.21 7.68 -5.12
C GLY A 41 15.90 7.07 -3.76
N CYS A 42 14.76 6.38 -3.62
CA CYS A 42 14.41 5.65 -2.39
C CYS A 42 14.65 4.14 -2.55
N GLU A 43 14.97 3.48 -1.44
CA GLU A 43 15.14 2.03 -1.39
C GLU A 43 13.78 1.36 -1.58
N LEU A 44 13.73 0.37 -2.48
CA LEU A 44 12.60 -0.54 -2.63
C LEU A 44 12.99 -1.91 -2.05
N VAL A 45 12.22 -2.36 -1.07
CA VAL A 45 12.26 -3.72 -0.56
C VAL A 45 11.06 -4.49 -1.10
N GLU A 46 11.35 -5.46 -1.95
CA GLU A 46 10.35 -6.33 -2.56
C GLU A 46 10.10 -7.52 -1.63
N ALA A 47 8.88 -7.65 -1.12
CA ALA A 47 8.51 -8.78 -0.29
C ALA A 47 8.17 -10.00 -1.16
N ASP A 48 8.33 -11.19 -0.59
CA ASP A 48 7.92 -12.43 -1.26
C ASP A 48 6.44 -12.36 -1.67
N TYR A 49 6.17 -12.75 -2.91
CA TYR A 49 4.81 -12.78 -3.43
C TYR A 49 4.12 -14.08 -3.03
N CYS A 50 3.38 -14.03 -1.92
CA CYS A 50 2.66 -15.17 -1.37
C CYS A 50 1.13 -14.95 -1.35
N PRO A 51 0.40 -15.18 -2.47
CA PRO A 51 -1.06 -15.00 -2.54
C PRO A 51 -1.86 -15.80 -1.50
N ASN A 52 -1.32 -16.93 -1.06
CA ASN A 52 -1.99 -17.79 -0.09
C ASN A 52 -2.25 -17.06 1.24
N GLU A 53 -1.35 -16.17 1.68
CA GLU A 53 -1.55 -15.39 2.91
C GLU A 53 -2.80 -14.49 2.81
N PHE A 54 -3.07 -13.96 1.61
CA PHE A 54 -4.30 -13.20 1.35
C PHE A 54 -5.53 -14.12 1.34
N TYR A 55 -5.44 -15.31 0.73
CA TYR A 55 -6.55 -16.25 0.71
C TYR A 55 -6.92 -16.74 2.11
N GLU A 56 -5.95 -17.01 2.97
CA GLU A 56 -6.16 -17.44 4.36
C GLU A 56 -6.94 -16.40 5.18
N VAL A 57 -6.57 -15.12 5.09
CA VAL A 57 -7.28 -14.05 5.85
C VAL A 57 -8.65 -13.69 5.25
N THR A 58 -9.00 -14.24 4.09
CA THR A 58 -10.27 -13.95 3.39
C THR A 58 -11.24 -15.13 3.31
N ILE A 59 -10.91 -16.26 3.95
CA ILE A 59 -11.81 -17.42 4.08
C ILE A 59 -13.15 -16.98 4.69
N GLY A 60 -14.25 -17.34 4.04
CA GLY A 60 -15.62 -17.00 4.43
C GLY A 60 -16.02 -15.55 4.10
N LEU A 61 -15.15 -14.76 3.47
CA LEU A 61 -15.39 -13.39 3.03
C LEU A 61 -15.32 -13.25 1.50
N GLU A 62 -15.36 -14.36 0.76
CA GLU A 62 -15.19 -14.40 -0.70
C GLU A 62 -16.29 -13.61 -1.41
N ASN A 63 -17.51 -13.68 -0.88
CA ASN A 63 -18.70 -13.02 -1.44
C ASN A 63 -18.90 -11.58 -0.92
N GLU A 64 -18.05 -11.09 -0.01
CA GLU A 64 -18.16 -9.71 0.46
C GLU A 64 -17.96 -8.73 -0.71
N PRO A 65 -18.72 -7.62 -0.76
CA PRO A 65 -18.51 -6.61 -1.78
C PRO A 65 -17.12 -5.97 -1.65
N GLU A 66 -16.62 -5.37 -2.73
CA GLU A 66 -15.48 -4.47 -2.61
C GLU A 66 -15.81 -3.34 -1.62
N ARG A 67 -14.85 -2.97 -0.78
CA ARG A 67 -15.01 -2.06 0.37
C ARG A 67 -15.82 -2.64 1.54
N GLY A 68 -16.18 -3.94 1.48
CA GLY A 68 -16.70 -4.71 2.61
C GLY A 68 -15.60 -5.29 3.50
N LYS A 69 -15.97 -6.24 4.36
CA LYS A 69 -15.10 -6.79 5.43
C LYS A 69 -13.83 -7.45 4.89
N ARG A 70 -13.89 -8.03 3.68
CA ARG A 70 -12.72 -8.60 3.00
C ARG A 70 -11.62 -7.56 2.77
N CYS A 71 -11.99 -6.32 2.41
CA CYS A 71 -11.02 -5.26 2.20
C CYS A 71 -10.35 -4.85 3.52
N ASP A 72 -11.09 -4.81 4.63
CA ASP A 72 -10.51 -4.55 5.95
C ASP A 72 -9.44 -5.58 6.30
N LYS A 73 -9.72 -6.88 6.09
CA LYS A 73 -8.73 -7.96 6.29
C LYS A 73 -7.50 -7.86 5.39
N CYS A 74 -7.69 -7.45 4.13
CA CYS A 74 -6.59 -7.16 3.22
C CYS A 74 -5.69 -6.02 3.75
N PHE A 75 -6.29 -4.95 4.28
CA PHE A 75 -5.54 -3.82 4.82
C PHE A 75 -4.83 -4.18 6.12
N GLU A 76 -5.50 -4.88 7.03
CA GLU A 76 -4.91 -5.40 8.27
C GLU A 76 -3.66 -6.25 7.97
N LEU A 77 -3.76 -7.22 7.06
CA LEU A 77 -2.63 -8.08 6.66
C LEU A 77 -1.44 -7.25 6.16
N ARG A 78 -1.69 -6.33 5.22
CA ARG A 78 -0.63 -5.54 4.57
C ARG A 78 0.02 -4.53 5.50
N LEU A 79 -0.77 -3.86 6.34
CA LEU A 79 -0.25 -2.91 7.32
C LEU A 79 0.52 -3.61 8.43
N LYS A 80 0.05 -4.79 8.87
CA LYS A 80 0.77 -5.58 9.88
C LYS A 80 2.14 -6.02 9.36
N LYS A 81 2.21 -6.52 8.13
CA LYS A 81 3.50 -6.89 7.51
C LYS A 81 4.45 -5.71 7.34
N ALA A 82 3.94 -4.53 7.00
CA ALA A 82 4.74 -3.31 6.96
C ALA A 82 5.26 -2.89 8.35
N ALA A 83 4.45 -3.04 9.40
CA ALA A 83 4.84 -2.76 10.78
C ALA A 83 5.92 -3.76 11.27
N GLU A 84 5.73 -5.06 11.04
CA GLU A 84 6.72 -6.10 11.32
C GLU A 84 8.06 -5.80 10.63
N PHE A 85 8.01 -5.44 9.35
CA PHE A 85 9.20 -5.02 8.60
C PHE A 85 9.87 -3.80 9.20
N ALA A 86 9.11 -2.73 9.49
CA ALA A 86 9.64 -1.50 10.09
C ALA A 86 10.38 -1.80 11.41
N LYS A 87 9.75 -2.58 12.29
CA LYS A 87 10.33 -3.02 13.57
C LYS A 87 11.62 -3.82 13.38
N SER A 88 11.65 -4.76 12.43
CA SER A 88 12.85 -5.55 12.11
C SER A 88 14.04 -4.71 11.63
N ARG A 89 13.77 -3.51 11.09
CA ARG A 89 14.76 -2.54 10.61
C ARG A 89 15.06 -1.41 11.59
N GLY A 90 14.45 -1.41 12.78
CA GLY A 90 14.59 -0.32 13.75
C GLY A 90 13.93 0.99 13.29
N ILE A 91 12.93 0.92 12.41
CA ILE A 91 12.19 2.08 11.90
C ILE A 91 10.97 2.30 12.79
N GLU A 92 10.86 3.51 13.37
CA GLU A 92 9.80 3.84 14.34
C GLU A 92 8.47 4.23 13.70
N LYS A 93 8.47 4.64 12.43
CA LYS A 93 7.33 5.23 11.74
C LYS A 93 7.01 4.49 10.45
N PHE A 94 5.74 4.17 10.23
CA PHE A 94 5.27 3.61 8.97
C PHE A 94 3.99 4.28 8.49
N THR A 95 3.71 4.16 7.20
CA THR A 95 2.50 4.69 6.55
C THR A 95 2.14 3.84 5.34
N THR A 96 1.12 4.22 4.59
CA THR A 96 0.70 3.48 3.39
C THR A 96 0.25 4.39 2.26
N SER A 97 0.60 4.03 1.03
CA SER A 97 0.11 4.66 -0.20
C SER A 97 -1.32 4.22 -0.57
N ILE A 98 -1.91 3.23 0.12
CA ILE A 98 -3.27 2.73 -0.16
C ILE A 98 -4.31 3.86 -0.17
N VAL A 99 -4.15 4.87 0.70
CA VAL A 99 -5.10 5.98 0.87
C VAL A 99 -5.07 7.03 -0.25
N ILE A 100 -4.15 6.92 -1.22
CA ILE A 100 -4.10 7.81 -2.40
C ILE A 100 -5.36 7.65 -3.27
N SER A 101 -5.94 6.45 -3.30
CA SER A 101 -7.14 6.20 -4.11
C SER A 101 -8.36 6.92 -3.50
N PRO A 102 -9.14 7.68 -4.31
CA PRO A 102 -10.32 8.40 -3.83
C PRO A 102 -11.41 7.46 -3.32
N HIS A 103 -11.35 6.18 -3.68
CA HIS A 103 -12.31 5.16 -3.30
C HIS A 103 -12.01 4.49 -1.95
N LYS A 104 -10.89 4.84 -1.30
CA LYS A 104 -10.49 4.24 -0.02
C LYS A 104 -10.91 5.12 1.15
N ASN A 105 -11.44 4.48 2.19
CA ASN A 105 -11.83 5.14 3.43
C ASN A 105 -10.57 5.43 4.25
N PHE A 106 -10.14 6.69 4.24
CA PHE A 106 -8.96 7.15 4.96
C PHE A 106 -9.09 6.89 6.47
N GLN A 107 -10.24 7.23 7.06
CA GLN A 107 -10.46 7.08 8.50
C GLN A 107 -10.33 5.61 8.93
N LYS A 108 -10.97 4.69 8.20
CA LYS A 108 -10.88 3.25 8.50
C LYS A 108 -9.45 2.71 8.41
N LEU A 109 -8.69 3.14 7.39
CA LEU A 109 -7.29 2.75 7.23
C LEU A 109 -6.40 3.32 8.34
N SER A 110 -6.66 4.56 8.76
CA SER A 110 -5.96 5.19 9.88
C SER A 110 -6.23 4.46 11.19
N GLU A 111 -7.49 4.12 11.49
CA GLU A 111 -7.86 3.34 12.67
C GLU A 111 -7.15 1.97 12.71
N ILE A 112 -7.10 1.26 11.57
CA ILE A 112 -6.37 -0.02 11.47
C ILE A 112 -4.86 0.19 11.68
N GLY A 113 -4.28 1.20 11.03
CA GLY A 113 -2.84 1.49 11.11
C GLY A 113 -2.41 1.90 12.51
N GLU A 114 -3.18 2.78 13.18
CA GLU A 114 -2.93 3.24 14.54
C GLU A 114 -3.00 2.09 15.55
N LYS A 115 -4.01 1.21 15.42
CA LYS A 115 -4.11 0.03 16.28
C LYS A 115 -2.89 -0.89 16.12
N ILE A 116 -2.48 -1.19 14.89
CA ILE A 116 -1.30 -2.02 14.62
C ILE A 116 -0.03 -1.36 15.17
N ALA A 117 0.10 -0.04 15.01
CA ALA A 117 1.22 0.71 15.54
C ALA A 117 1.30 0.62 17.07
N GLN A 118 0.17 0.76 17.76
CA GLN A 118 0.09 0.59 19.20
C GLN A 118 0.50 -0.82 19.63
N ASP A 119 -0.02 -1.85 18.95
CA ASP A 119 0.28 -3.26 19.26
C ASP A 119 1.77 -3.59 19.04
N GLU A 120 2.41 -2.97 18.05
CA GLU A 120 3.81 -3.23 17.69
C GLU A 120 4.84 -2.30 18.35
N GLY A 121 4.39 -1.24 19.03
CA GLY A 121 5.26 -0.21 19.60
C GLY A 121 5.86 0.74 18.56
N LEU A 122 5.10 1.07 17.53
CA LEU A 122 5.47 1.95 16.42
C LEU A 122 4.54 3.17 16.34
N ASN A 123 4.82 4.07 15.40
CA ASN A 123 3.98 5.22 15.08
C ASN A 123 3.42 5.10 13.66
N PHE A 124 2.09 5.08 13.51
CA PHE A 124 1.46 5.18 12.21
C PHE A 124 1.33 6.63 11.78
N LEU A 125 1.91 6.99 10.64
CA LEU A 125 1.73 8.32 10.06
C LEU A 125 0.46 8.32 9.19
N ALA A 126 -0.66 8.70 9.78
CA ALA A 126 -1.93 8.88 9.08
C ALA A 126 -1.90 10.13 8.17
N ILE A 127 -1.46 9.94 6.92
CA ILE A 127 -1.30 11.04 5.95
C ILE A 127 -2.35 10.93 4.85
N ASP A 128 -3.21 11.93 4.74
CA ASP A 128 -4.15 12.03 3.63
C ASP A 128 -3.45 12.62 2.39
N PHE A 129 -2.83 11.74 1.61
CA PHE A 129 -2.12 12.10 0.38
C PHE A 129 -3.02 12.70 -0.71
N LYS A 130 -4.36 12.75 -0.54
CA LYS A 130 -5.26 13.42 -1.48
C LYS A 130 -5.25 14.94 -1.32
N LYS A 131 -4.86 15.44 -0.14
CA LYS A 131 -4.82 16.88 0.16
C LYS A 131 -3.65 17.58 -0.57
N LYS A 132 -3.70 18.90 -0.69
CA LYS A 132 -2.65 19.75 -1.31
C LYS A 132 -2.24 19.30 -2.72
N ASP A 133 -3.24 19.03 -3.57
CA ASP A 133 -3.07 18.58 -4.96
C ASP A 133 -2.31 17.26 -5.13
N GLY A 134 -2.19 16.45 -4.07
CA GLY A 134 -1.41 15.21 -4.11
C GLY A 134 -1.88 14.25 -5.21
N PHE A 135 -3.20 14.12 -5.42
CA PHE A 135 -3.74 13.33 -6.53
C PHE A 135 -3.35 13.86 -7.92
N LEU A 136 -3.35 15.18 -8.11
CA LEU A 136 -2.93 15.80 -9.38
C LEU A 136 -1.43 15.60 -9.62
N LYS A 137 -0.61 15.74 -8.57
CA LYS A 137 0.83 15.48 -8.61
C LYS A 137 1.12 14.01 -8.95
N THR A 138 0.44 13.06 -8.32
CA THR A 138 0.57 11.63 -8.64
C THR A 138 0.20 11.36 -10.10
N ASN A 139 -0.88 11.96 -10.63
CA ASN A 139 -1.24 11.80 -12.04
C ASN A 139 -0.19 12.38 -12.99
N LYS A 140 0.40 13.53 -12.65
CA LYS A 140 1.46 14.15 -13.44
C LYS A 140 2.70 13.25 -13.49
N ILE A 141 3.19 12.81 -12.33
CA ILE A 141 4.35 11.90 -12.22
C ILE A 141 4.09 10.58 -12.96
N SER A 142 2.90 10.00 -12.80
CA SER A 142 2.53 8.76 -13.47
C SER A 142 2.54 8.89 -14.99
N ARG A 143 2.20 10.06 -15.55
CA ARG A 143 2.29 10.31 -17.00
C ARG A 143 3.72 10.57 -17.45
N GLU A 144 4.47 11.38 -16.70
CA GLU A 144 5.86 11.73 -17.02
C GLU A 144 6.78 10.50 -17.01
N LEU A 145 6.51 9.53 -16.13
CA LEU A 145 7.28 8.29 -16.00
C LEU A 145 6.62 7.10 -16.70
N GLU A 146 5.54 7.32 -17.45
CA GLU A 146 4.79 6.26 -18.15
C GLU A 146 4.43 5.06 -17.25
N LEU A 147 4.13 5.32 -15.98
CA LEU A 147 3.88 4.26 -15.00
C LEU A 147 2.59 3.50 -15.36
N TYR A 148 2.64 2.18 -15.17
CA TYR A 148 1.45 1.34 -15.29
C TYR A 148 0.33 1.84 -14.36
N ARG A 149 -0.87 1.98 -14.91
CA ARG A 149 -2.07 2.41 -14.16
C ARG A 149 -3.06 1.27 -14.07
N GLN A 150 -3.23 0.75 -12.86
CA GLN A 150 -4.23 -0.27 -12.56
C GLN A 150 -5.65 0.22 -12.83
N ASN A 151 -6.50 -0.66 -13.35
CA ASN A 151 -7.93 -0.41 -13.61
C ASN A 151 -8.88 -1.11 -12.62
N TYR A 152 -8.34 -1.81 -11.62
CA TYR A 152 -9.08 -2.50 -10.55
C TYR A 152 -8.21 -2.63 -9.30
N CYS A 153 -8.80 -3.09 -8.19
CA CYS A 153 -8.11 -3.20 -6.90
C CYS A 153 -6.91 -4.18 -6.93
N GLY A 154 -6.86 -5.12 -7.88
CA GLY A 154 -5.88 -6.21 -7.93
C GLY A 154 -6.39 -7.49 -7.29
N CYS A 155 -7.47 -7.44 -6.51
CA CYS A 155 -7.99 -8.62 -5.82
C CYS A 155 -8.71 -9.56 -6.80
N LYS A 156 -8.45 -10.88 -6.72
CA LYS A 156 -9.17 -11.90 -7.51
C LYS A 156 -10.70 -11.76 -7.40
N PHE A 157 -11.19 -11.48 -6.19
CA PHE A 157 -12.63 -11.28 -5.92
C PHE A 157 -13.17 -9.91 -6.35
N SER A 158 -12.32 -9.02 -6.87
CA SER A 158 -12.75 -7.76 -7.50
C SER A 158 -12.88 -7.85 -9.02
N LEU A 159 -12.41 -8.95 -9.63
CA LEU A 159 -12.63 -9.23 -11.04
C LEU A 159 -14.10 -9.63 -11.22
N ARG A 160 -14.77 -9.01 -12.19
CA ARG A 160 -16.13 -9.33 -12.64
C ARG A 160 -16.08 -9.82 -14.06
#